data_AF-A0A3D5VVS4-F1
#
_entry.id   AF-A0A3D5VVS4-F1
#
_cell.length_a   1.000
_cell.length_b   1.000
_cell.length_c   1.000
_cell.angle_alpha   90.00
_cell.angle_beta   90.00
_cell.angle_gamma   90.00
#
_symmetry.space_group_name_H-M   'P 1'
#
loop_
_entity.id
_entity.type
_entity.pdbx_description
1 polymer ?
#
loop_
_entity_poly.entity_id
_entity_poly.type
_entity_poly.pdbx_seq_one_letter_code
_entity_poly.pdbx_strand_id
1 'polypeptide(L)'
;MTAAHGTPTLRCQLTYAGSTQTLEATPVANPYPAAAVDVGGRFRFKAVMVGDGTQLDYIKLYAYLDTRRQPVLVQQITYLPPFAATASLTGKQFVYAGEVERELQYECSLQGVAP
;
A
#
# COMPACT_ATOMS: atom_id res chain seq x y z
N MET A 1 24.96 11.75 5.19
CA MET A 1 24.70 10.84 4.05
C MET A 1 23.56 11.44 3.24
N THR A 2 23.85 11.97 2.06
CA THR A 2 22.83 12.41 1.11
C THR A 2 22.14 11.17 0.55
N ALA A 3 20.82 11.04 0.74
CA ALA A 3 20.05 9.97 0.14
C ALA A 3 20.11 10.10 -1.39
N ALA A 4 20.37 9.00 -2.10
CA ALA A 4 20.27 8.99 -3.55
C ALA A 4 18.81 9.25 -3.94
N HIS A 5 18.57 10.30 -4.73
CA HIS A 5 17.27 10.54 -5.34
C HIS A 5 17.07 9.48 -6.44
N GLY A 6 16.09 8.59 -6.24
CA GLY A 6 15.69 7.57 -7.20
C GLY A 6 14.24 7.76 -7.58
N THR A 7 13.73 6.98 -8.53
CA THR A 7 12.28 6.97 -8.81
C THR A 7 11.54 6.59 -7.52
N PRO A 8 10.57 7.41 -7.05
CA PRO A 8 9.84 7.11 -5.84
C PRO A 8 9.24 5.70 -5.91
N THR A 9 9.42 4.92 -4.85
CA THR A 9 8.91 3.55 -4.77
C THR A 9 8.26 3.34 -3.42
N LEU A 10 7.01 2.89 -3.43
CA LEU A 10 6.31 2.44 -2.23
C LEU A 10 6.45 0.92 -2.16
N ARG A 11 7.03 0.43 -1.06
CA ARG A 11 7.18 -0.99 -0.79
C ARG A 11 6.34 -1.37 0.42
N CYS A 12 5.35 -2.24 0.23
CA CYS A 12 4.46 -2.72 1.27
C CYS A 12 4.75 -4.20 1.57
N GLN A 13 5.00 -4.51 2.84
CA GLN A 13 4.98 -5.88 3.34
C GLN A 13 3.55 -6.21 3.77
N LEU A 14 3.00 -7.29 3.23
CA LEU A 14 1.63 -7.74 3.48
C LEU A 14 1.69 -9.13 4.11
N THR A 15 1.19 -9.27 5.34
CA THR A 15 1.23 -10.54 6.08
C THR A 15 -0.18 -11.02 6.38
N TYR A 16 -0.45 -12.28 6.04
CA TYR A 16 -1.69 -12.97 6.38
C TYR A 16 -1.37 -14.41 6.78
N ALA A 17 -1.95 -14.86 7.91
CA ALA A 17 -1.77 -16.23 8.43
C ALA A 17 -0.29 -16.68 8.48
N GLY A 18 0.61 -15.78 8.87
CA GLY A 18 2.06 -16.03 8.99
C GLY A 18 2.85 -16.00 7.68
N SER A 19 2.20 -15.87 6.52
CA SER A 19 2.87 -15.70 5.22
C SER A 19 2.96 -14.22 4.85
N THR A 20 4.16 -13.77 4.48
CA THR A 20 4.43 -12.39 4.06
C THR A 20 4.76 -12.34 2.56
N GLN A 21 4.18 -11.36 1.87
CA GLN A 21 4.54 -11.01 0.50
C GLN A 21 4.82 -9.51 0.38
N THR A 22 5.56 -9.15 -0.68
CA THR A 22 5.88 -7.75 -0.97
C THR A 22 5.05 -7.26 -2.15
N LEU A 23 4.44 -6.08 -2.00
CA LEU A 23 3.89 -5.28 -3.10
C LEU A 23 4.77 -4.05 -3.30
N GLU A 24 5.15 -3.77 -4.55
CA GLU A 24 5.82 -2.52 -4.92
C GLU A 24 4.94 -1.71 -5.87
N ALA A 25 4.91 -0.40 -5.66
CA ALA A 25 4.19 0.54 -6.50
C ALA A 25 5.07 1.76 -6.82
N THR A 26 5.07 2.14 -8.10
CA THR A 26 5.72 3.35 -8.60
C THR A 26 4.66 4.42 -8.94
N PRO A 27 5.04 5.71 -9.06
CA PRO A 27 4.13 6.76 -9.46
C PRO A 27 3.45 6.46 -10.79
N VAL A 28 2.14 6.73 -10.86
CA VAL A 28 1.36 6.68 -12.10
C VAL A 28 0.54 7.95 -12.26
N ALA A 29 0.41 8.45 -13.50
CA ALA A 29 -0.48 9.57 -13.80
C ALA A 29 -1.97 9.16 -13.76
N ASN A 30 -2.27 7.92 -14.16
CA ASN A 30 -3.63 7.37 -14.15
C ASN A 30 -3.77 6.28 -13.07
N PRO A 31 -4.58 6.48 -12.02
CA PRO A 31 -4.73 5.53 -10.92
C PRO A 31 -5.66 4.34 -11.23
N TYR A 32 -6.47 4.41 -12.28
CA TYR A 32 -7.50 3.40 -12.57
C TYR A 32 -6.94 2.01 -12.92
N PRO A 33 -5.86 1.88 -13.71
CA PRO A 33 -5.27 0.58 -14.05
C PRO A 33 -4.60 -0.13 -12.88
N ALA A 34 -4.32 0.56 -11.76
CA ALA A 34 -3.66 -0.04 -10.61
C ALA A 34 -4.51 -1.19 -10.05
N ALA A 35 -3.98 -2.41 -10.10
CA ALA A 35 -4.68 -3.62 -9.66
C ALA A 35 -4.55 -3.83 -8.14
N ALA A 36 -5.55 -4.49 -7.56
CA ALA A 36 -5.42 -5.06 -6.23
C ALA A 36 -4.77 -6.45 -6.34
N VAL A 37 -3.82 -6.76 -5.45
CA VAL A 37 -3.20 -8.08 -5.36
C VAL A 37 -3.95 -8.96 -4.35
N ASP A 38 -4.01 -10.25 -4.62
CA ASP A 38 -4.54 -11.23 -3.66
C ASP A 38 -3.58 -11.39 -2.48
N VAL A 39 -4.14 -11.51 -1.28
CA VAL A 39 -3.41 -11.82 -0.04
C VAL A 39 -4.06 -13.02 0.62
N GLY A 40 -3.47 -14.20 0.36
CA GLY A 40 -3.87 -15.46 0.98
C GLY A 40 -5.27 -15.94 0.62
N GLY A 41 -5.85 -15.48 -0.50
CA GLY A 41 -7.22 -15.80 -0.91
C GLY A 41 -8.32 -15.25 0.02
N ARG A 42 -7.98 -14.25 0.85
CA ARG A 42 -8.87 -13.72 1.90
C ARG A 42 -8.94 -12.22 1.91
N PHE A 43 -7.85 -11.54 1.59
CA PHE A 43 -7.83 -10.10 1.41
C PHE A 43 -7.36 -9.77 0.01
N ARG A 44 -7.71 -8.56 -0.46
CA ARG A 44 -7.01 -7.92 -1.56
C ARG A 44 -6.43 -6.60 -1.09
N PHE A 45 -5.22 -6.29 -1.54
CA PHE A 45 -4.56 -5.04 -1.19
C PHE A 45 -4.23 -4.26 -2.46
N LYS A 46 -4.57 -2.98 -2.49
CA LYS A 46 -4.26 -2.08 -3.60
C LYS A 46 -3.48 -0.89 -3.08
N ALA A 47 -2.32 -0.65 -3.66
CA ALA A 47 -1.53 0.55 -3.43
C ALA A 47 -1.50 1.39 -4.71
N VAL A 48 -1.78 2.68 -4.58
CA VAL A 48 -1.76 3.63 -5.69
C VAL A 48 -0.91 4.82 -5.29
N MET A 49 0.14 5.08 -6.04
CA MET A 49 0.95 6.29 -5.92
C MET A 49 0.72 7.15 -7.15
N VAL A 50 0.19 8.36 -6.98
CA VAL A 50 -0.06 9.28 -8.09
C VAL A 50 0.95 10.42 -8.06
N GLY A 51 1.47 10.73 -9.25
CA GLY A 51 2.46 11.78 -9.46
C GLY A 51 3.05 11.71 -10.87
N ASP A 52 3.95 12.64 -11.17
CA ASP A 52 4.59 12.80 -12.49
C ASP A 52 6.05 12.30 -12.55
N GLY A 53 6.45 11.49 -11.57
CA GLY A 53 7.79 10.93 -11.46
C GLY A 53 8.81 11.85 -10.76
N THR A 54 8.53 13.15 -10.70
CA THR A 54 9.33 14.13 -9.94
C THR A 54 8.61 14.62 -8.69
N GLN A 55 7.28 14.69 -8.74
CA GLN A 55 6.42 15.08 -7.62
C GLN A 55 5.37 14.01 -7.37
N LEU A 56 5.08 13.76 -6.08
CA LEU A 56 3.98 12.91 -5.65
C LEU A 56 2.80 13.76 -5.21
N ASP A 57 1.62 13.46 -5.75
CA ASP A 57 0.37 14.15 -5.42
C ASP A 57 -0.32 13.50 -4.22
N TYR A 58 -0.43 12.17 -4.24
CA TYR A 58 -0.99 11.39 -3.14
C TYR A 58 -0.60 9.92 -3.20
N ILE A 59 -0.72 9.24 -2.07
CA ILE A 59 -0.67 7.78 -1.96
C ILE A 59 -2.00 7.31 -1.40
N LYS A 60 -2.65 6.35 -2.05
CA LYS A 60 -3.87 5.70 -1.55
C LYS A 60 -3.65 4.21 -1.36
N LEU A 61 -4.00 3.74 -0.17
CA LEU A 61 -3.97 2.34 0.21
C LEU A 61 -5.40 1.86 0.42
N TYR A 62 -5.68 0.65 -0.07
CA TYR A 62 -6.97 0.01 0.07
C TYR A 62 -6.78 -1.42 0.52
N ALA A 63 -7.49 -1.81 1.56
CA ALA A 63 -7.66 -3.20 1.95
C ALA A 63 -9.11 -3.61 1.66
N TYR A 64 -9.26 -4.73 0.97
CA TYR A 64 -10.54 -5.35 0.69
C TYR A 64 -10.59 -6.72 1.36
N LEU A 65 -11.75 -7.09 1.91
CA LEU A 65 -12.07 -8.47 2.22
C LEU A 65 -12.53 -9.17 0.95
N ASP A 66 -11.91 -10.30 0.60
CA ASP A 66 -12.34 -11.11 -0.53
C ASP A 66 -13.55 -11.97 -0.12
N THR A 67 -14.66 -11.81 -0.84
CA THR A 67 -15.91 -12.54 -0.57
C THR A 67 -16.35 -13.31 -1.81
N ARG A 68 -17.27 -14.27 -1.64
CA ARG A 68 -17.77 -15.10 -2.75
C ARG A 68 -18.40 -14.29 -3.90
N ARG A 69 -18.99 -13.14 -3.60
CA ARG A 69 -19.67 -12.32 -4.61
C ARG A 69 -18.74 -11.30 -5.22
N GLN A 70 -18.09 -10.49 -4.39
CA GLN A 70 -17.15 -9.45 -4.81
C GLN A 70 -16.27 -9.01 -3.64
N PRO A 71 -15.07 -8.47 -3.91
CA PRO A 71 -14.27 -7.81 -2.88
C PRO A 71 -15.06 -6.66 -2.23
N VAL A 72 -15.00 -6.57 -0.91
CA VAL A 72 -15.63 -5.51 -0.11
C VAL A 72 -14.53 -4.63 0.47
N LEU A 73 -14.59 -3.31 0.25
CA LEU A 73 -13.63 -2.37 0.83
C LEU A 73 -13.81 -2.32 2.35
N VAL A 74 -12.74 -2.60 3.10
CA VAL A 74 -12.75 -2.58 4.57
C VAL A 74 -11.89 -1.45 5.15
N GLN A 75 -10.91 -0.98 4.40
CA GLN A 75 -10.10 0.18 4.79
C GLN A 75 -9.64 0.94 3.55
N GLN A 76 -9.68 2.28 3.62
CA GLN A 76 -9.01 3.17 2.68
C GLN A 76 -8.23 4.23 3.47
N ILE A 77 -6.97 4.44 3.10
CA ILE A 77 -6.12 5.51 3.66
C ILE A 77 -5.60 6.37 2.52
N THR A 78 -5.57 7.69 2.72
CA THR A 78 -4.95 8.65 1.81
C THR A 78 -3.84 9.40 2.54
N TYR A 79 -2.63 9.38 1.97
CA TYR A 79 -1.51 10.19 2.38
C TYR A 79 -1.30 11.31 1.37
N LEU A 80 -1.10 12.52 1.88
CA LEU A 80 -0.87 13.74 1.11
C LEU A 80 0.54 14.28 1.41
N PRO A 81 1.15 15.03 0.48
CA PRO A 81 2.42 15.71 0.74
C PRO A 81 2.32 16.71 1.90
N PRO A 82 3.47 17.10 2.51
CA PRO A 82 4.82 16.69 2.16
C PRO A 82 5.14 15.25 2.59
N PHE A 83 5.81 14.51 1.70
CA PHE A 83 6.27 13.16 2.01
C PHE A 83 7.70 13.23 2.53
N ALA A 84 7.94 12.67 3.71
CA ALA A 84 9.29 12.50 4.24
C ALA A 84 9.81 11.10 3.88
N ALA A 85 11.13 11.00 3.65
CA ALA A 85 11.80 9.71 3.57
C ALA A 85 11.81 9.06 4.97
N THR A 86 10.85 8.16 5.21
CA THR A 86 10.71 7.45 6.49
C THR A 86 10.95 5.96 6.31
N ALA A 87 11.45 5.31 7.37
CA ALA A 87 11.54 3.86 7.41
C ALA A 87 10.16 3.18 7.31
N SER A 88 9.09 3.89 7.68
CA SER A 88 7.71 3.44 7.61
C SER A 88 6.77 4.63 7.37
N LEU A 89 6.04 4.59 6.26
CA LEU A 89 5.00 5.59 5.93
C LEU A 89 3.73 5.33 6.73
N THR A 90 3.38 4.06 6.91
CA THR A 90 2.11 3.66 7.54
C THR A 90 2.26 3.31 9.01
N GLY A 91 3.48 3.01 9.48
CA GLY A 91 3.65 2.14 10.65
C GLY A 91 3.10 0.73 10.37
N LYS A 92 3.13 -0.15 11.38
CA LYS A 92 2.41 -1.43 11.30
C LYS A 92 0.91 -1.20 11.45
N GLN A 93 0.17 -1.66 10.46
CA GLN A 93 -1.28 -1.61 10.40
C GLN A 93 -1.86 -3.01 10.55
N PHE A 94 -3.00 -3.10 11.22
CA PHE A 94 -3.76 -4.33 11.43
C PHE A 94 -5.20 -4.09 10.98
N VAL A 95 -5.68 -4.92 10.05
CA VAL A 95 -7.03 -4.83 9.49
C VAL A 95 -7.75 -6.13 9.78
N TYR A 96 -8.77 -6.05 10.63
CA TYR A 96 -9.62 -7.18 11.00
C TYR A 96 -10.92 -7.14 10.21
N ALA A 97 -11.23 -8.20 9.46
CA ALA A 97 -12.48 -8.28 8.71
C ALA A 97 -12.93 -9.72 8.42
N GLY A 98 -14.24 -9.89 8.27
CA GLY A 98 -14.87 -11.17 7.92
C GLY A 98 -15.10 -12.08 9.13
N GLU A 99 -15.48 -13.33 8.86
CA GLU A 99 -15.70 -14.33 9.90
C GLU A 99 -14.39 -14.64 10.64
N VAL A 100 -14.49 -15.02 11.93
CA VAL A 100 -13.37 -15.43 12.80
C VAL A 100 -12.21 -14.42 12.87
N GLU A 101 -12.52 -13.12 12.83
CA GLU A 101 -11.55 -12.03 13.04
C GLU A 101 -10.27 -12.16 12.21
N ARG A 102 -10.41 -12.53 10.93
CA ARG A 102 -9.25 -12.64 10.03
C ARG A 102 -8.48 -11.32 10.01
N GLU A 103 -7.17 -11.43 10.11
CA GLU A 103 -6.26 -10.31 10.27
C GLU A 103 -5.33 -10.20 9.06
N LEU A 104 -5.38 -9.04 8.38
CA LEU A 104 -4.33 -8.60 7.46
C LEU A 104 -3.41 -7.63 8.21
N GLN A 105 -2.12 -7.91 8.24
CA GLN A 105 -1.11 -6.96 8.70
C GLN A 105 -0.42 -6.34 7.48
N TYR A 106 -0.14 -5.04 7.53
CA TYR A 106 0.73 -4.43 6.54
C TYR A 106 1.58 -3.30 7.09
N GLU A 107 2.71 -3.07 6.43
CA GLU A 107 3.58 -1.92 6.66
C GLU A 107 4.18 -1.48 5.32
N CYS A 108 3.98 -0.21 4.96
CA CYS A 108 4.53 0.36 3.74
C CYS A 108 5.62 1.39 4.07
N SER A 109 6.71 1.37 3.32
CA SER A 109 7.77 2.38 3.34
C SER A 109 7.85 3.10 2.00
N LEU A 110 8.18 4.40 2.05
CA LEU A 110 8.36 5.23 0.87
C LEU A 110 9.85 5.53 0.70
N GLN A 111 10.37 5.19 -0.47
CA GLN A 111 11.80 5.32 -0.80
C GLN A 111 11.97 6.22 -2.02
N GLY A 112 13.17 6.80 -2.17
CA GLY A 112 13.53 7.61 -3.35
C GLY A 112 12.95 9.03 -3.37
N VAL A 113 12.18 9.44 -2.36
CA VAL A 113 11.74 10.84 -2.20
C VAL A 113 12.84 11.71 -1.60
N ALA A 114 12.93 12.95 -2.09
CA ALA A 114 13.82 13.96 -1.51
C ALA A 114 13.36 14.33 -0.08
N PRO A 115 14.30 14.59 0.85
CA PRO A 115 13.99 15.04 2.21
C PRO A 115 13.27 16.38 2.28
#